data_AF-A0A327HGI7-F1
#
_entry.id   AF-A0A327HGI7-F1
#
_cell.length_a   1.000
_cell.length_b   1.000
_cell.length_c   1.000
_cell.angle_alpha   90.00
_cell.angle_beta   90.00
_cell.angle_gamma   90.00
#
_symmetry.space_group_name_H-M   'P 1'
#
loop_
_entity.id
_entity.type
_entity.pdbx_description
1 polymer ?
#
loop_
_entity_poly.entity_id
_entity_poly.type
_entity_poly.pdbx_seq_one_letter_code
_entity_poly.pdbx_strand_id
1 'polypeptide(L)'
;EAAKALDGPKPRVGRILERFRSTGLVERVARTDRLSTALWSAMTTQYMRRGEDWLLKKGGFERLSVPNSLLKNLKKGTCKPETIERALKSMDAKDQMLLLNLLGGRLPLGHRLVGMDVAMLKQKSMDDLNRVIRRIEKVGQFVAKN
;
A
#
# COMPACT_ATOMS: atom_id res chain seq x y z
N GLU A 1 -5.70 -0.89 14.40
CA GLU A 1 -6.83 0.03 14.58
C GLU A 1 -8.08 -0.72 15.01
N ALA A 2 -8.69 -1.58 14.17
CA ALA A 2 -9.90 -2.33 14.53
C ALA A 2 -9.78 -3.14 15.85
N ALA A 3 -8.69 -3.89 16.03
CA ALA A 3 -8.45 -4.63 17.28
C ALA A 3 -8.30 -3.73 18.51
N LYS A 4 -7.77 -2.51 18.34
CA LYS A 4 -7.64 -1.54 19.43
C LYS A 4 -9.00 -0.90 19.75
N ALA A 5 -9.81 -0.61 18.72
CA ALA A 5 -11.14 -0.03 18.88
C ALA A 5 -12.14 -1.00 19.54
N LEU A 6 -12.01 -2.30 19.27
CA LEU A 6 -12.85 -3.36 19.83
C LEU A 6 -12.29 -3.96 21.13
N ASP A 7 -11.19 -3.39 21.65
CA ASP A 7 -10.39 -3.96 22.76
C ASP A 7 -10.19 -5.49 22.65
N GLY A 8 -9.95 -5.96 21.43
CA GLY A 8 -10.02 -7.36 21.06
C GLY A 8 -8.66 -7.92 20.63
N PRO A 9 -8.43 -9.25 20.76
CA PRO A 9 -7.19 -9.86 20.28
C PRO A 9 -6.97 -9.64 18.78
N LYS A 10 -5.81 -9.09 18.40
CA LYS A 10 -5.44 -8.83 16.99
C LYS A 10 -5.68 -10.03 16.05
N PRO A 11 -5.28 -11.27 16.42
CA PRO A 11 -5.50 -12.43 15.55
C PRO A 11 -6.99 -12.77 15.35
N ARG A 12 -7.83 -12.52 16.36
CA ARG A 12 -9.28 -12.77 16.29
C ARG A 12 -9.94 -11.78 15.35
N VAL A 13 -9.66 -10.48 15.51
CA VAL A 13 -10.21 -9.43 14.65
C VAL A 13 -9.74 -9.60 13.20
N GLY A 14 -8.48 -9.97 12.98
CA GLY A 14 -7.96 -10.27 11.65
C GLY A 14 -8.71 -11.42 10.96
N ARG A 15 -8.99 -12.51 11.68
CA ARG A 15 -9.79 -13.63 11.14
C ARG A 15 -11.23 -13.23 10.81
N ILE A 16 -11.86 -12.39 11.62
CA ILE A 16 -13.22 -11.89 11.35
C ILE A 16 -13.25 -11.05 10.07
N LEU A 17 -12.31 -10.12 9.92
CA LEU A 17 -12.20 -9.29 8.72
C LEU A 17 -11.93 -10.12 7.47
N GLU A 18 -11.14 -11.20 7.58
CA GLU A 18 -10.91 -12.11 6.46
C GLU A 18 -12.17 -12.90 6.08
N ARG A 19 -13.00 -13.29 7.06
CA ARG A 19 -14.32 -13.89 6.79
C ARG A 19 -15.24 -12.90 6.07
N PHE A 20 -15.33 -11.66 6.54
CA PHE A 20 -16.10 -10.62 5.84
C PHE A 20 -15.56 -10.33 4.43
N ARG A 21 -14.25 -10.49 4.22
CA ARG A 21 -13.67 -10.39 2.89
C ARG A 21 -14.10 -11.53 1.98
N SER A 22 -14.14 -12.76 2.50
CA SER A 22 -14.59 -13.93 1.74
C SER A 22 -16.07 -13.85 1.32
N THR A 23 -16.90 -13.13 2.08
CA THR A 23 -18.31 -12.88 1.73
C THR A 23 -18.52 -11.65 0.85
N GLY A 24 -17.45 -10.91 0.50
CA GLY A 24 -17.55 -9.69 -0.30
C GLY A 24 -18.02 -8.45 0.47
N LEU A 25 -18.20 -8.52 1.79
CA LEU A 25 -18.59 -7.35 2.61
C LEU A 25 -17.45 -6.36 2.80
N VAL A 26 -16.22 -6.89 2.85
CA VAL A 26 -14.99 -6.13 3.08
C VAL A 26 -14.02 -6.38 1.94
N GLU A 27 -13.25 -5.37 1.56
CA GLU A 27 -12.16 -5.48 0.63
C GLU A 27 -10.83 -5.04 1.25
N ARG A 28 -9.73 -5.56 0.70
CA ARG A 28 -8.38 -5.09 1.06
C ARG A 28 -8.01 -3.93 0.15
N VAL A 29 -7.64 -2.81 0.76
CA VAL A 29 -7.30 -1.57 0.04
C VAL A 29 -5.94 -1.08 0.52
N ALA A 30 -5.12 -0.57 -0.40
CA ALA A 30 -3.85 0.05 -0.04
C ALA A 30 -4.09 1.27 0.86
N ARG A 31 -3.40 1.33 2.00
CA ARG A 31 -3.52 2.44 2.98
C ARG A 31 -2.62 3.59 2.59
N THR A 32 -3.01 4.36 1.57
CA THR A 32 -2.25 5.51 1.06
C THR A 32 -1.97 6.56 2.14
N ASP A 33 -2.83 6.68 3.14
CA ASP A 33 -2.63 7.48 4.37
C ASP A 33 -1.37 7.08 5.16
N ARG A 34 -0.88 5.85 4.99
CA ARG A 34 0.32 5.34 5.66
C ARG A 34 1.57 5.43 4.79
N LEU A 35 1.50 6.03 3.60
CA LEU A 35 2.62 6.09 2.67
C LEU A 35 3.85 6.78 3.29
N SER A 36 3.67 7.93 3.95
CA SER A 36 4.75 8.66 4.62
C SER A 36 5.44 7.82 5.70
N THR A 37 4.66 7.07 6.50
CA THR A 37 5.21 6.17 7.53
C THR A 37 5.95 4.97 6.91
N ALA A 38 5.41 4.39 5.82
CA ALA A 38 6.03 3.28 5.12
C ALA A 38 7.36 3.69 4.47
N LEU A 39 7.39 4.86 3.82
CA LEU A 39 8.60 5.47 3.28
C LEU A 39 9.60 5.76 4.38
N TRP A 40 9.17 6.32 5.51
CA TRP A 40 10.04 6.57 6.65
C TRP A 40 10.72 5.30 7.17
N SER A 41 9.94 4.25 7.39
CA SER A 41 10.46 2.97 7.85
C SER A 41 11.44 2.37 6.84
N ALA A 42 11.10 2.40 5.55
CA ALA A 42 11.95 1.88 4.48
C ALA A 42 13.26 2.68 4.35
N MET A 43 13.19 4.01 4.28
CA MET A 43 14.36 4.90 4.19
C MET A 43 15.29 4.72 5.39
N THR A 44 14.74 4.73 6.61
CA THR A 44 15.53 4.58 7.84
C THR A 44 16.20 3.21 7.88
N THR A 45 15.46 2.15 7.53
CA THR A 45 16.02 0.79 7.50
C THR A 45 17.13 0.64 6.47
N GLN A 46 16.94 1.16 5.26
CA GLN A 46 17.95 1.06 4.20
C GLN A 46 19.17 1.94 4.51
N TYR A 47 18.97 3.15 5.05
CA TYR A 47 20.07 4.01 5.50
C TYR A 47 20.95 3.28 6.53
N MET A 48 20.34 2.71 7.58
CA MET A 48 21.07 2.03 8.64
C MET A 48 21.79 0.75 8.16
N ARG A 49 21.22 0.06 7.17
CA ARG A 49 21.79 -1.20 6.66
C ARG A 49 22.83 -1.04 5.57
N ARG A 50 22.69 -0.02 4.72
CA ARG A 50 23.44 0.11 3.46
C ARG A 50 24.14 1.45 3.28
N GLY A 51 23.82 2.44 4.11
CA GLY A 51 24.43 3.76 4.09
C GLY A 51 23.89 4.71 3.02
N GLU A 52 24.47 5.90 3.02
CA GLU A 52 24.09 7.05 2.19
C GLU A 52 24.27 6.78 0.68
N ASP A 53 25.44 6.26 0.28
CA ASP A 53 25.75 5.99 -1.13
C ASP A 53 24.77 5.02 -1.79
N TRP A 54 24.27 4.06 -1.01
CA TRP A 54 23.30 3.11 -1.52
C TRP A 54 21.95 3.77 -1.80
N LEU A 55 21.49 4.68 -0.93
CA LEU A 55 20.22 5.40 -1.11
C LEU A 55 20.26 6.30 -2.35
N LEU A 56 21.37 7.04 -2.52
CA LEU A 56 21.58 7.92 -3.67
C LEU A 56 21.48 7.15 -4.99
N LYS A 57 22.26 6.07 -5.11
CA LYS A 57 22.37 5.29 -6.35
C LYS A 57 21.23 4.30 -6.54
N LYS A 58 21.17 3.27 -5.68
CA LYS A 58 20.26 2.12 -5.83
C LYS A 58 18.89 2.35 -5.18
N GLY A 59 18.82 3.19 -4.14
CA GLY A 59 17.60 3.52 -3.42
C GLY A 59 16.69 4.54 -4.12
N GLY A 60 17.12 5.07 -5.27
CA GLY A 60 16.29 5.94 -6.12
C GLY A 60 16.26 7.40 -5.73
N PHE A 61 17.09 7.85 -4.78
CA PHE A 61 17.10 9.25 -4.35
C PHE A 61 17.54 10.19 -5.47
N GLU A 62 18.59 9.85 -6.23
CA GLU A 62 19.01 10.65 -7.39
C GLU A 62 17.98 10.57 -8.52
N ARG A 63 17.54 9.35 -8.85
CA ARG A 63 16.62 9.07 -9.96
C ARG A 63 15.28 9.81 -9.84
N LEU A 64 14.77 9.95 -8.61
CA LEU A 64 13.49 10.60 -8.34
C LEU A 64 13.67 12.02 -7.76
N SER A 65 14.88 12.57 -7.84
CA SER A 65 15.22 13.91 -7.34
C SER A 65 14.70 14.15 -5.91
N VAL A 66 14.87 13.14 -5.05
CA VAL A 66 14.44 13.21 -3.65
C VAL A 66 15.23 14.32 -2.94
N PRO A 67 14.57 15.19 -2.15
CA PRO A 67 15.26 16.30 -1.51
C PRO A 67 16.43 15.86 -0.62
N ASN A 68 17.62 16.44 -0.85
CA ASN A 68 18.82 16.20 -0.04
C ASN A 68 18.64 16.52 1.46
N SER A 69 17.62 17.32 1.81
CA SER A 69 17.22 17.55 3.20
C SER A 69 16.86 16.26 3.93
N LEU A 70 16.29 15.26 3.24
CA LEU A 70 15.97 13.95 3.82
C LEU A 70 17.22 13.16 4.18
N LEU A 71 18.25 13.15 3.33
CA LEU A 71 19.54 12.51 3.64
C LEU A 71 20.20 13.14 4.86
N LYS A 72 20.20 14.49 4.93
CA LYS A 72 20.72 15.21 6.10
C LYS A 72 19.97 14.84 7.38
N ASN A 73 18.64 14.68 7.32
CA ASN A 73 17.82 14.31 8.47
C ASN A 73 18.00 12.83 8.86
N LEU A 74 18.18 11.93 7.90
CA LEU A 74 18.51 10.53 8.16
C LEU A 74 19.88 10.40 8.85
N LYS A 75 20.88 11.16 8.38
CA LYS A 75 22.23 11.21 8.97
C LYS A 75 22.23 11.74 10.40
N LYS A 76 21.40 12.74 10.70
CA LYS A 76 21.24 13.31 12.05
C LYS A 76 20.34 12.47 12.97
N GLY A 77 19.65 11.45 12.45
CA GLY A 77 18.68 10.66 13.21
C GLY A 77 17.39 11.41 13.57
N THR A 78 17.14 12.58 12.98
CA THR A 78 15.96 13.43 13.27
C THR A 78 14.80 13.20 12.30
N CYS A 79 14.92 12.21 11.41
CA CYS A 79 13.88 11.90 10.43
C CYS A 79 12.65 11.30 11.11
N LYS A 80 11.49 11.93 10.91
CA LYS A 80 10.17 11.46 11.36
C LYS A 80 9.21 11.34 10.16
N PRO A 81 8.11 10.56 10.26
CA PRO A 81 7.12 10.45 9.18
C PRO A 81 6.60 11.80 8.66
N GLU A 82 6.39 12.78 9.55
CA GLU A 82 5.89 14.12 9.21
C GLU A 82 6.91 14.92 8.40
N THR A 83 8.20 14.69 8.64
CA THR A 83 9.30 15.29 7.87
C THR A 83 9.30 14.78 6.43
N ILE A 84 8.98 13.50 6.24
CA ILE A 84 8.88 12.89 4.91
C ILE A 84 7.65 13.39 4.17
N GLU A 85 6.50 13.44 4.84
CA GLU A 85 5.29 13.99 4.25
C GLU A 85 5.50 15.42 3.76
N ARG A 86 6.17 16.26 4.56
CA ARG A 86 6.50 17.63 4.17
C ARG A 86 7.50 17.69 3.02
N ALA A 87 8.56 16.89 3.07
CA ALA A 87 9.61 16.90 2.06
C ALA A 87 9.13 16.36 0.70
N LEU A 88 8.21 15.39 0.70
CA LEU A 88 7.71 14.76 -0.51
C LEU A 88 6.36 15.32 -0.97
N LYS A 89 5.86 16.39 -0.34
CA LYS A 89 4.56 17.00 -0.68
C LYS A 89 4.46 17.43 -2.15
N SER A 90 5.57 17.83 -2.76
CA SER A 90 5.65 18.24 -4.17
C SER A 90 5.86 17.07 -5.14
N MET A 91 6.05 15.85 -4.65
CA MET A 91 6.26 14.65 -5.46
C MET A 91 4.93 13.95 -5.69
N ASP A 92 4.67 13.52 -6.92
CA ASP A 92 3.45 12.78 -7.26
C ASP A 92 3.35 11.46 -6.48
N ALA A 93 2.12 11.03 -6.19
CA ALA A 93 1.86 9.79 -5.47
C ALA A 93 2.48 8.58 -6.19
N LYS A 94 2.51 8.58 -7.53
CA LYS A 94 3.12 7.50 -8.32
C LYS A 94 4.63 7.40 -8.09
N ASP A 95 5.32 8.52 -7.97
CA ASP A 95 6.76 8.55 -7.74
C ASP A 95 7.10 8.20 -6.30
N GLN A 96 6.28 8.62 -5.34
CA GLN A 96 6.40 8.17 -3.94
C GLN A 96 6.23 6.65 -3.82
N MET A 97 5.29 6.06 -4.57
CA MET A 97 5.11 4.61 -4.66
C MET A 97 6.31 3.91 -5.29
N LEU A 98 6.86 4.48 -6.35
CA LEU A 98 8.04 3.96 -7.02
C LEU A 98 9.25 3.99 -6.07
N LEU A 99 9.45 5.09 -5.35
CA LEU A 99 10.47 5.22 -4.33
C LEU A 99 10.32 4.15 -3.24
N LEU A 100 9.10 3.93 -2.74
CA LEU A 100 8.83 2.88 -1.76
C LEU A 100 9.25 1.50 -2.29
N ASN A 101 8.92 1.20 -3.55
CA ASN A 101 9.30 -0.07 -4.18
C ASN A 101 10.81 -0.22 -4.35
N LEU A 102 11.54 0.84 -4.73
CA LEU A 102 13.00 0.82 -4.85
C LEU A 102 13.69 0.59 -3.49
N LEU A 103 13.10 1.10 -2.42
CA LEU A 103 13.56 0.88 -1.05
C LEU A 103 13.17 -0.51 -0.50
N GLY A 104 12.47 -1.33 -1.29
CA GLY A 104 11.97 -2.65 -0.90
C GLY A 104 10.79 -2.61 0.07
N GLY A 105 10.19 -1.43 0.26
CA GLY A 105 9.00 -1.27 1.08
C GLY A 105 7.73 -1.71 0.35
N ARG A 106 6.68 -1.96 1.11
CA ARG A 106 5.33 -2.22 0.59
C ARG A 106 4.32 -1.45 1.41
N LEU A 107 3.27 -0.97 0.75
CA LEU A 107 2.16 -0.36 1.46
C LEU A 107 1.39 -1.42 2.26
N PRO A 108 1.06 -1.14 3.52
CA PRO A 108 0.15 -1.99 4.25
C PRO A 108 -1.22 -1.99 3.58
N LEU A 109 -1.82 -3.18 3.53
CA LEU A 109 -3.22 -3.34 3.14
C LEU A 109 -4.10 -3.13 4.37
N GLY A 110 -5.08 -2.25 4.23
CA GLY A 110 -6.17 -2.06 5.18
C GLY A 110 -7.40 -2.84 4.76
N HIS A 111 -8.44 -2.76 5.59
CA HIS A 111 -9.76 -3.30 5.29
C HIS A 111 -10.73 -2.13 5.16
N ARG A 112 -11.59 -2.17 4.15
CA ARG A 112 -12.67 -1.20 3.92
C ARG A 112 -13.96 -1.94 3.59
N LEU A 113 -15.11 -1.41 4.01
CA LEU A 113 -16.40 -1.91 3.55
C LEU A 113 -16.55 -1.66 2.05
N VAL A 114 -17.15 -2.61 1.35
CA VAL A 114 -17.34 -2.53 -0.10
C VAL A 114 -18.33 -1.41 -0.49
N GLY A 115 -19.28 -1.09 0.38
CA GLY A 115 -20.27 -0.05 0.15
C GLY A 115 -20.84 0.48 1.46
N MET A 116 -21.61 1.57 1.34
CA MET A 116 -22.31 2.20 2.46
C MET A 116 -23.69 1.57 2.72
N ASP A 117 -24.23 0.85 1.73
CA ASP A 117 -25.51 0.18 1.80
C ASP A 117 -25.48 -1.20 1.11
N VAL A 118 -26.59 -1.94 1.24
CA VAL A 118 -26.77 -3.28 0.66
C VAL A 118 -26.85 -3.23 -0.88
N ALA A 119 -27.33 -2.13 -1.47
CA ALA A 119 -27.47 -2.00 -2.92
C ALA A 119 -26.09 -1.90 -3.59
N MET A 120 -25.19 -1.10 -3.03
CA MET A 120 -23.79 -0.99 -3.45
C MET A 120 -23.06 -2.32 -3.34
N LEU A 121 -23.28 -3.05 -2.23
CA LEU A 121 -22.72 -4.38 -2.05
C LEU A 121 -23.20 -5.33 -3.16
N LYS A 122 -24.51 -5.38 -3.41
CA LYS A 122 -25.10 -6.21 -4.47
C LYS A 122 -24.52 -5.85 -5.84
N GLN A 123 -24.45 -4.56 -6.17
CA GLN A 123 -23.90 -4.10 -7.44
C GLN A 123 -22.44 -4.55 -7.59
N LYS A 124 -21.63 -4.36 -6.55
CA LYS A 124 -20.23 -4.79 -6.57
C LYS A 124 -20.09 -6.30 -6.76
N SER A 125 -20.89 -7.09 -6.05
CA SER A 125 -20.88 -8.56 -6.19
C SER A 125 -21.26 -8.98 -7.62
N MET A 126 -22.25 -8.32 -8.22
CA MET A 126 -22.64 -8.57 -9.61
C MET A 126 -21.53 -8.17 -10.60
N ASP A 127 -20.88 -7.03 -10.40
CA ASP A 127 -19.77 -6.57 -11.25
C ASP A 127 -18.57 -7.52 -11.19
N ASP A 128 -18.23 -7.99 -9.99
CA ASP A 128 -17.13 -8.93 -9.79
C ASP A 128 -17.46 -10.30 -10.42
N LEU A 129 -18.70 -10.78 -10.28
CA LEU A 129 -19.18 -12.00 -10.96
C LEU A 129 -19.11 -11.86 -12.48
N ASN A 130 -19.65 -10.76 -13.03
CA ASN A 130 -19.64 -10.47 -14.47
C ASN A 130 -18.20 -10.44 -15.01
N ARG A 131 -17.26 -9.87 -14.24
CA ARG A 131 -15.85 -9.85 -14.62
C ARG A 131 -15.23 -11.25 -14.68
N VAL A 132 -15.59 -12.14 -13.76
CA VAL A 132 -15.14 -13.54 -13.76
C VAL A 132 -15.72 -14.29 -14.95
N ILE A 133 -17.03 -14.17 -15.20
CA ILE A 133 -17.70 -14.81 -16.34
C ILE A 133 -17.06 -14.37 -17.66
N ARG A 134 -16.88 -13.05 -17.87
CA ARG A 134 -16.22 -12.52 -19.07
C ARG A 134 -14.79 -13.06 -19.27
N ARG A 135 -14.07 -13.34 -18.19
CA ARG A 135 -12.73 -13.95 -18.28
C ARG A 135 -12.81 -15.41 -18.69
N ILE A 136 -13.75 -16.16 -18.11
CA ILE A 136 -13.98 -17.57 -18.46
C ILE A 136 -14.38 -17.67 -19.93
N GLU A 137 -15.30 -16.83 -20.40
CA GLU A 137 -15.72 -16.77 -21.81
C GLU A 137 -14.53 -16.48 -22.74
N LYS A 138 -13.71 -15.49 -22.42
CA LYS A 138 -12.50 -15.17 -23.20
C LYS A 138 -11.52 -16.34 -23.28
N VAL A 139 -11.30 -17.05 -22.18
CA VAL A 139 -10.44 -18.23 -22.14
C VAL A 139 -11.07 -19.38 -22.94
N GLY A 140 -12.37 -19.61 -22.79
CA GLY A 140 -13.09 -20.64 -23.56
C GLY A 140 -13.02 -20.39 -25.07
N GLN A 141 -13.21 -19.15 -25.51
CA GLN A 141 -13.03 -18.76 -26.91
C GLN A 141 -11.59 -18.95 -27.41
N PHE A 142 -10.60 -18.73 -26.55
CA PHE A 142 -9.20 -18.96 -26.90
C PHE A 142 -8.88 -20.45 -27.03
N VAL A 143 -9.38 -21.29 -26.12
CA VAL A 143 -9.21 -22.74 -26.18
C VAL A 143 -9.93 -23.34 -27.38
N ALA A 144 -11.15 -22.91 -27.68
CA ALA A 144 -11.94 -23.44 -28.81
C ALA A 144 -11.41 -23.04 -30.21
N LYS A 145 -10.49 -22.07 -30.29
CA LYS A 145 -9.85 -21.64 -31.54
C LYS A 145 -8.50 -22.33 -31.82
N ASN A 146 -7.94 -23.02 -30.82
CA ASN A 146 -6.75 -23.87 -30.97
C ASN A 146 -7.17 -25.34 -31.05
#